data_AF-A0A7V9LTU0-F1
#
_entry.id   AF-A0A7V9LTU0-F1
#
_cell.length_a   1.000
_cell.length_b   1.000
_cell.length_c   1.000
_cell.angle_alpha   90.00
_cell.angle_beta   90.00
_cell.angle_gamma   90.00
#
_symmetry.space_group_name_H-M   'P 1'
#
loop_
_entity.id
_entity.type
_entity.pdbx_description
1 polymer ?
#
loop_
_entity_poly.entity_id
_entity_poly.type
_entity_poly.pdbx_seq_one_letter_code
_entity_poly.pdbx_strand_id
1 'polypeptide(L)'
;MTLTAHTRATVPVTSDRPRGPKKGLSSLGFGIPAALLLAAMAIYPLVVLFRMSLSDVGPSNIIGVWPFVGFDNFVQALTTADTWKAVLRSIVVSVVLLASNLVLGFIAGSVLSVPGRLTSIVLGLMVFVGALPPLVGGSVWKFLLGDSGAANAVLGKLGIEPVPWLSSPTLALWTVSAVIAWASLPFSALILRGGLLAIPRDIIEAAAIDAPATGELNN
;
A
#
# COMPACT_ATOMS: atom_id res chain seq x y z
N MET A 1 76.44 -22.12 12.54
CA MET A 1 74.98 -21.99 12.72
C MET A 1 74.53 -20.87 11.81
N THR A 2 73.96 -21.22 10.66
CA THR A 2 73.80 -20.37 9.48
C THR A 2 72.34 -19.92 9.40
N LEU A 3 72.08 -18.61 9.47
CA LEU A 3 70.77 -18.00 9.24
C LEU A 3 70.76 -17.36 7.85
N THR A 4 70.09 -18.01 6.90
CA THR A 4 69.86 -17.49 5.55
C THR A 4 68.66 -16.54 5.56
N ALA A 5 68.93 -15.26 5.31
CA ALA A 5 67.92 -14.24 5.08
C ALA A 5 67.32 -14.40 3.66
N HIS A 6 66.02 -14.71 3.59
CA HIS A 6 65.27 -14.67 2.34
C HIS A 6 64.73 -13.26 2.09
N THR A 7 65.40 -12.52 1.22
CA THR A 7 64.91 -11.25 0.67
C THR A 7 63.77 -11.56 -0.31
N ARG A 8 62.50 -11.30 0.09
CA ARG A 8 61.36 -11.31 -0.84
C ARG A 8 61.38 -10.04 -1.68
N ALA A 9 61.58 -10.19 -2.98
CA ALA A 9 61.33 -9.13 -3.96
C ALA A 9 59.83 -8.80 -4.00
N THR A 10 59.49 -7.52 -3.79
CA THR A 10 58.13 -7.01 -3.94
C THR A 10 57.82 -6.81 -5.42
N VAL A 11 56.88 -7.59 -5.95
CA VAL A 11 56.35 -7.42 -7.31
C VAL A 11 55.57 -6.09 -7.35
N PRO A 12 55.84 -5.18 -8.30
CA PRO A 12 55.04 -3.97 -8.44
C PRO A 12 53.65 -4.34 -8.96
N VAL A 13 52.63 -4.11 -8.14
CA VAL A 13 51.22 -4.25 -8.56
C VAL A 13 50.90 -3.08 -9.46
N THR A 14 51.01 -3.26 -10.78
CA THR A 14 50.47 -2.32 -11.75
C THR A 14 48.94 -2.38 -11.66
N SER A 15 48.33 -1.42 -10.97
CA SER A 15 46.88 -1.29 -10.86
C SER A 15 46.29 -0.75 -12.16
N ASP A 16 46.15 -1.62 -13.17
CA ASP A 16 45.42 -1.28 -14.39
C ASP A 16 43.92 -1.42 -14.12
N ARG A 17 43.33 -0.37 -13.51
CA ARG A 17 41.88 -0.33 -13.32
C ARG A 17 41.22 -0.09 -14.69
N PRO A 18 40.34 -0.98 -15.18
CA PRO A 18 39.61 -0.72 -16.41
C PRO A 18 38.78 0.54 -16.21
N ARG A 19 39.07 1.58 -17.01
CA ARG A 19 38.24 2.79 -17.10
C ARG A 19 36.86 2.34 -17.57
N GLY A 20 35.90 2.29 -16.65
CA GLY A 20 34.50 1.98 -16.97
C GLY A 20 34.00 2.89 -18.09
N PRO A 21 33.10 2.40 -18.96
CA PRO A 21 32.66 3.14 -20.13
C PRO A 21 32.08 4.48 -19.69
N LYS A 22 32.61 5.58 -20.24
CA LYS A 22 32.05 6.91 -20.06
C LYS A 22 30.59 6.82 -20.49
N LYS A 23 29.64 6.97 -19.55
CA LYS A 23 28.21 7.09 -19.84
C LYS A 23 28.00 8.39 -20.63
N GLY A 24 28.25 8.31 -21.93
CA GLY A 24 27.96 9.36 -22.88
C GLY A 24 26.46 9.53 -23.01
N LEU A 25 26.06 10.75 -23.34
CA LEU A 25 24.70 11.19 -23.64
C LEU A 25 23.93 10.28 -24.63
N SER A 26 24.62 9.35 -25.31
CA SER A 26 24.04 8.29 -26.15
C SER A 26 23.15 7.30 -25.38
N SER A 27 23.35 7.11 -24.06
CA SER A 27 22.46 6.25 -23.25
C SER A 27 21.10 6.90 -22.94
N LEU A 28 20.98 8.23 -23.04
CA LEU A 28 19.68 8.91 -22.91
C LEU A 28 18.81 8.69 -24.15
N GLY A 29 19.41 8.60 -25.35
CA GLY A 29 18.70 8.41 -26.61
C GLY A 29 17.87 7.12 -26.68
N PHE A 30 18.36 6.05 -26.03
CA PHE A 30 17.68 4.75 -26.01
C PHE A 30 16.34 4.77 -25.23
N GLY A 31 16.22 5.66 -24.24
CA GLY A 31 14.99 5.80 -23.45
C GLY A 31 13.94 6.71 -24.09
N ILE A 32 14.29 7.49 -25.11
CA ILE A 32 13.39 8.50 -25.70
C ILE A 32 12.10 7.88 -26.26
N PRO A 33 12.12 6.78 -27.04
CA PRO A 33 10.87 6.20 -27.58
C PRO A 33 9.93 5.70 -26.47
N ALA A 34 10.48 5.08 -25.43
CA ALA A 34 9.71 4.64 -24.28
C ALA A 34 9.14 5.82 -23.49
N ALA A 35 9.95 6.85 -23.24
CA ALA A 35 9.52 8.07 -22.55
C ALA A 35 8.43 8.82 -23.32
N LEU A 36 8.56 8.94 -24.65
CA LEU A 36 7.55 9.55 -25.50
C LEU A 36 6.25 8.76 -25.50
N LEU A 37 6.32 7.42 -25.59
CA LEU A 37 5.13 6.57 -25.51
C LEU A 37 4.43 6.71 -24.16
N LEU A 38 5.18 6.65 -23.06
CA LEU A 38 4.63 6.84 -21.70
C LEU A 38 4.03 8.23 -21.53
N ALA A 39 4.72 9.27 -22.02
CA ALA A 39 4.21 10.64 -21.98
C ALA A 39 2.93 10.79 -22.81
N ALA A 40 2.88 10.23 -24.02
CA ALA A 40 1.68 10.26 -24.84
C ALA A 40 0.51 9.53 -24.17
N MET A 41 0.76 8.34 -23.61
CA MET A 41 -0.25 7.55 -22.89
C MET A 41 -0.72 8.23 -21.59
N ALA A 42 0.10 9.04 -20.95
CA ALA A 42 -0.26 9.79 -19.74
C ALA A 42 -0.95 11.13 -20.05
N ILE A 43 -0.45 11.87 -21.04
CA ILE A 43 -0.94 13.20 -21.40
C ILE A 43 -2.28 13.10 -22.12
N TYR A 44 -2.45 12.14 -23.02
CA TYR A 44 -3.70 11.96 -23.75
C TYR A 44 -4.94 11.87 -22.85
N PRO A 45 -5.03 10.94 -21.88
CA PRO A 45 -6.20 10.88 -21.00
C PRO A 45 -6.33 12.13 -20.13
N LEU A 46 -5.23 12.75 -19.70
CA LEU A 46 -5.27 13.99 -18.91
C LEU A 46 -5.91 15.14 -19.70
N VAL A 47 -5.54 15.30 -20.97
CA VAL A 47 -6.14 16.30 -21.86
C VAL A 47 -7.63 16.00 -22.07
N VAL A 48 -8.00 14.72 -22.26
CA VAL A 48 -9.40 14.31 -22.39
C VAL A 48 -10.19 14.62 -21.11
N LEU A 49 -9.64 14.28 -19.93
CA LEU A 49 -10.22 14.57 -18.62
C LEU A 49 -10.42 16.07 -18.39
N PHE A 50 -9.43 16.89 -18.78
CA PHE A 50 -9.52 18.33 -18.69
C PHE A 50 -10.60 18.90 -19.63
N ARG A 51 -10.71 18.37 -20.85
CA ARG A 51 -11.78 18.77 -21.76
C ARG A 51 -13.15 18.34 -21.22
N MET A 52 -13.26 17.11 -20.70
CA MET A 52 -14.49 16.61 -20.09
C MET A 52 -14.91 17.44 -18.87
N SER A 53 -13.97 17.93 -18.05
CA SER A 53 -14.31 18.72 -16.86
C SER A 53 -14.92 20.09 -17.21
N LEU A 54 -14.65 20.62 -18.41
CA LEU A 54 -15.23 21.87 -18.93
C LEU A 54 -16.44 21.65 -19.85
N SER A 55 -16.90 20.41 -19.97
CA SER A 55 -18.02 20.04 -20.83
C SER A 55 -19.11 19.31 -20.04
N ASP A 56 -20.35 19.37 -20.55
CA ASP A 56 -21.45 18.58 -20.00
C ASP A 56 -21.28 17.12 -20.44
N VAL A 57 -20.72 16.30 -19.55
CA VAL A 57 -20.46 14.88 -19.78
C VAL A 57 -21.17 14.05 -18.72
N GLY A 58 -22.18 13.32 -19.16
CA GLY A 58 -22.95 12.40 -18.34
C GLY A 58 -23.02 11.00 -18.96
N PRO A 59 -23.68 10.04 -18.28
CA PRO A 59 -23.83 8.67 -18.77
C PRO A 59 -24.49 8.57 -20.15
N SER A 60 -25.33 9.55 -20.52
CA SER A 60 -26.08 9.59 -21.77
C SER A 60 -25.27 10.06 -22.98
N ASN A 61 -24.18 10.80 -22.81
CA ASN A 61 -23.38 11.38 -23.90
C ASN A 61 -21.86 11.10 -23.76
N ILE A 62 -21.51 10.09 -22.95
CA ILE A 62 -20.12 9.71 -22.68
C ILE A 62 -19.35 9.36 -23.95
N ILE A 63 -20.02 8.75 -24.94
CA ILE A 63 -19.52 8.53 -26.30
C ILE A 63 -20.33 9.42 -27.23
N GLY A 64 -19.92 10.68 -27.39
CA GLY A 64 -20.68 11.63 -28.19
C GLY A 64 -20.09 13.03 -28.21
N VAL A 65 -20.92 14.00 -28.58
CA VAL A 65 -20.58 15.42 -28.54
C VAL A 65 -20.73 15.91 -27.10
N TRP A 66 -19.69 16.57 -26.58
CA TRP A 66 -19.71 17.18 -25.26
C TRP A 66 -19.91 18.70 -25.42
N PRO A 67 -21.08 19.23 -25.06
CA PRO A 67 -21.31 20.67 -25.03
C PRO A 67 -20.32 21.34 -24.08
N PHE A 68 -19.67 22.41 -24.51
CA PHE A 68 -18.79 23.18 -23.64
C PHE A 68 -19.63 24.04 -22.68
N VAL A 69 -19.42 23.86 -21.37
CA VAL A 69 -20.14 24.57 -20.30
C VAL A 69 -19.19 25.42 -19.43
N GLY A 70 -17.91 25.53 -19.82
CA GLY A 70 -16.93 26.31 -19.08
C GLY A 70 -16.75 25.78 -17.66
N PHE A 71 -16.95 26.65 -16.66
CA PHE A 71 -16.71 26.32 -15.26
C PHE A 71 -17.97 25.89 -14.48
N ASP A 72 -19.11 25.74 -15.14
CA ASP A 72 -20.39 25.45 -14.47
C ASP A 72 -20.34 24.16 -13.65
N ASN A 73 -19.64 23.12 -14.14
CA ASN A 73 -19.38 21.88 -13.40
C ASN A 73 -18.67 22.12 -12.06
N PHE A 74 -17.71 23.05 -12.03
CA PHE A 74 -16.96 23.39 -10.81
C PHE A 74 -17.81 24.18 -9.83
N VAL A 75 -18.59 25.16 -10.34
CA VAL A 75 -19.53 25.91 -9.50
C VAL A 75 -20.53 24.95 -8.88
N GLN A 76 -21.17 24.10 -9.68
CA GLN A 76 -22.13 23.10 -9.21
C GLN A 76 -21.51 22.16 -8.17
N ALA A 77 -20.29 21.66 -8.41
CA ALA A 77 -19.60 20.79 -7.47
C ALA A 77 -19.33 21.48 -6.13
N LEU A 78 -18.90 22.75 -6.16
CA LEU A 78 -18.55 23.52 -4.96
C LEU A 78 -19.77 24.05 -4.19
N THR A 79 -20.89 24.30 -4.86
CA THR A 79 -22.12 24.82 -4.23
C THR A 79 -23.06 23.70 -3.75
N THR A 80 -22.90 22.47 -4.23
CA THR A 80 -23.78 21.36 -3.85
C THR A 80 -23.37 20.74 -2.52
N ALA A 81 -24.28 20.77 -1.53
CA ALA A 81 -24.01 20.26 -0.19
C ALA A 81 -23.64 18.76 -0.15
N ASP A 82 -24.21 17.96 -1.07
CA ASP A 82 -23.94 16.53 -1.13
C ASP A 82 -22.51 16.20 -1.58
N THR A 83 -21.88 17.06 -2.40
CA THR A 83 -20.45 16.96 -2.73
C THR A 83 -19.60 17.03 -1.47
N TRP A 84 -19.85 18.03 -0.62
CA TRP A 84 -19.09 18.20 0.62
C TRP A 84 -19.36 17.10 1.64
N LYS A 85 -20.58 16.57 1.72
CA LYS A 85 -20.87 15.38 2.53
C LYS A 85 -20.10 14.16 2.02
N ALA A 86 -20.01 13.95 0.71
CA ALA A 86 -19.23 12.87 0.12
C ALA A 86 -17.73 13.05 0.40
N VAL A 87 -17.18 14.25 0.20
CA VAL A 87 -15.79 14.58 0.51
C VAL A 87 -15.47 14.31 1.99
N LEU A 88 -16.33 14.77 2.92
CA LEU A 88 -16.12 14.53 4.34
C LEU A 88 -16.15 13.04 4.69
N ARG A 89 -17.11 12.29 4.14
CA ARG A 89 -17.17 10.83 4.33
C ARG A 89 -15.91 10.14 3.81
N SER A 90 -15.42 10.54 2.63
CA SER A 90 -14.18 10.02 2.06
C SER A 90 -12.98 10.32 2.95
N ILE A 91 -12.83 11.56 3.43
CA ILE A 91 -11.73 11.94 4.34
C ILE A 91 -11.81 11.13 5.63
N VAL A 92 -12.98 11.04 6.26
CA VAL A 92 -13.17 10.27 7.49
C VAL A 92 -12.81 8.81 7.29
N VAL A 93 -13.30 8.19 6.21
CA VAL A 93 -12.95 6.80 5.88
C VAL A 93 -11.46 6.64 5.63
N SER A 94 -10.83 7.53 4.85
CA SER A 94 -9.39 7.48 4.59
C SER A 94 -8.55 7.60 5.86
N VAL A 95 -8.93 8.51 6.77
CA VAL A 95 -8.24 8.68 8.07
C VAL A 95 -8.41 7.43 8.95
N VAL A 96 -9.62 6.88 9.05
CA VAL A 96 -9.88 5.66 9.83
C VAL A 96 -9.13 4.46 9.23
N LEU A 97 -9.12 4.32 7.90
CA LEU A 97 -8.37 3.27 7.20
C LEU A 97 -6.87 3.40 7.44
N LEU A 98 -6.32 4.60 7.30
CA LEU A 98 -4.91 4.87 7.55
C LEU A 98 -4.53 4.55 8.99
N ALA A 99 -5.28 5.07 9.96
CA ALA A 99 -5.00 4.86 11.37
C ALA A 99 -5.10 3.38 11.76
N SER A 100 -6.17 2.70 11.32
CA SER A 100 -6.35 1.27 11.60
C SER A 100 -5.27 0.41 10.95
N ASN A 101 -4.89 0.67 9.70
CA ASN A 101 -3.82 -0.08 9.03
C ASN A 101 -2.45 0.20 9.63
N LEU A 102 -2.18 1.42 10.08
CA LEU A 102 -0.93 1.74 10.76
C LEU A 102 -0.83 0.98 12.08
N VAL A 103 -1.88 1.01 12.91
CA VAL A 103 -1.90 0.31 14.21
C VAL A 103 -1.84 -1.20 14.02
N LEU A 104 -2.76 -1.77 13.23
CA LEU A 104 -2.83 -3.22 13.03
C LEU A 104 -1.63 -3.74 12.25
N GLY A 105 -1.14 -2.99 11.27
CA GLY A 105 0.07 -3.31 10.53
C GLY A 105 1.31 -3.25 11.42
N PHE A 106 1.38 -2.30 12.36
CA PHE A 106 2.51 -2.22 13.30
C PHE A 106 2.49 -3.42 14.26
N ILE A 107 1.32 -3.76 14.81
CA ILE A 107 1.15 -4.94 15.66
C ILE A 107 1.56 -6.21 14.89
N ALA A 108 0.99 -6.43 13.71
CA ALA A 108 1.29 -7.59 12.88
C ALA A 108 2.76 -7.63 12.47
N GLY A 109 3.33 -6.50 12.03
CA GLY A 109 4.73 -6.37 11.65
C GLY A 109 5.69 -6.65 12.81
N SER A 110 5.35 -6.19 14.02
CA SER A 110 6.12 -6.45 15.24
C SER A 110 6.10 -7.93 15.61
N VAL A 111 4.90 -8.55 15.64
CA VAL A 111 4.75 -9.99 15.91
C VAL A 111 5.51 -10.84 14.88
N LEU A 112 5.47 -10.43 13.61
CA LEU A 112 6.15 -11.13 12.52
C LEU A 112 7.63 -10.77 12.38
N SER A 113 8.16 -9.87 13.21
CA SER A 113 9.60 -9.57 13.22
C SER A 113 10.41 -10.69 13.92
N VAL A 114 9.75 -11.53 14.72
CA VAL A 114 10.39 -12.69 15.35
C VAL A 114 10.67 -13.77 14.30
N PRO A 115 11.92 -14.27 14.16
CA PRO A 115 12.25 -15.31 13.21
C PRO A 115 11.59 -16.64 13.61
N GLY A 116 11.01 -17.36 12.65
CA GLY A 116 10.40 -18.67 12.91
C GLY A 116 9.65 -19.23 11.70
N ARG A 117 9.43 -20.56 11.70
CA ARG A 117 8.68 -21.23 10.62
C ARG A 117 7.23 -20.73 10.52
N LEU A 118 6.59 -20.47 11.66
CA LEU A 118 5.24 -19.91 11.71
C LEU A 118 5.19 -18.51 11.09
N THR A 119 6.16 -17.66 11.40
CA THR A 119 6.31 -16.33 10.79
C THR A 119 6.36 -16.41 9.27
N SER A 120 7.20 -17.30 8.72
CA SER A 120 7.30 -17.47 7.26
C SER A 120 6.00 -17.97 6.63
N ILE A 121 5.27 -18.88 7.30
CA ILE A 121 3.98 -19.37 6.81
C ILE A 121 2.93 -18.25 6.82
N VAL A 122 2.83 -17.51 7.92
CA VAL A 122 1.87 -16.40 8.05
C VAL A 122 2.18 -15.30 7.03
N LEU A 123 3.45 -14.92 6.85
CA LEU A 123 3.87 -13.98 5.82
C LEU A 123 3.52 -14.49 4.41
N GLY A 124 3.75 -15.77 4.12
CA GLY A 124 3.36 -16.37 2.85
C GLY A 124 1.85 -16.28 2.59
N LEU A 125 1.03 -16.57 3.60
CA LEU A 125 -0.44 -16.44 3.52
C LEU A 125 -0.86 -14.98 3.35
N MET A 126 -0.26 -14.05 4.09
CA MET A 126 -0.53 -12.62 3.95
C MET A 126 -0.20 -12.11 2.55
N VAL A 127 0.96 -12.47 2.01
CA VAL A 127 1.35 -12.12 0.63
C VAL A 127 0.39 -12.75 -0.38
N PHE A 128 0.00 -14.01 -0.19
CA PHE A 128 -1.00 -14.65 -1.05
C PHE A 128 -2.34 -13.88 -1.04
N VAL A 129 -2.84 -13.52 0.14
CA VAL A 129 -4.07 -12.71 0.29
C VAL A 129 -3.92 -11.34 -0.38
N GLY A 130 -2.79 -10.66 -0.17
CA GLY A 130 -2.50 -9.36 -0.77
C GLY A 130 -2.30 -9.40 -2.29
N ALA A 131 -1.94 -10.56 -2.84
CA ALA A 131 -1.78 -10.77 -4.28
C ALA A 131 -3.11 -11.10 -5.00
N LEU A 132 -4.19 -11.36 -4.25
CA LEU A 132 -5.49 -11.62 -4.86
C LEU A 132 -5.98 -10.38 -5.61
N PRO A 133 -6.54 -10.53 -6.83
CA PRO A 133 -7.18 -9.42 -7.51
C PRO A 133 -8.29 -8.81 -6.63
N PRO A 134 -8.39 -7.47 -6.52
CA PRO A 134 -9.40 -6.82 -5.68
C PRO A 134 -10.83 -7.28 -5.99
N LEU A 135 -11.11 -7.57 -7.27
CA LEU A 135 -12.40 -8.10 -7.71
C LEU A 135 -12.72 -9.46 -7.09
N VAL A 136 -11.74 -10.36 -6.98
CA VAL A 136 -11.92 -11.69 -6.38
C VAL A 136 -12.18 -11.54 -4.88
N GLY A 137 -11.32 -10.80 -4.17
CA GLY A 137 -11.49 -10.55 -2.74
C GLY A 137 -12.84 -9.89 -2.43
N GLY A 138 -13.21 -8.87 -3.19
CA GLY A 138 -14.50 -8.18 -3.06
C GLY A 138 -15.69 -9.09 -3.32
N SER A 139 -15.59 -9.98 -4.32
CA SER A 139 -16.67 -10.94 -4.63
C SER A 139 -16.87 -11.95 -3.50
N VAL A 140 -15.79 -12.49 -2.94
CA VAL A 140 -15.87 -13.41 -1.79
C VAL A 140 -16.57 -12.74 -0.61
N TRP A 141 -16.12 -11.53 -0.24
CA TRP A 141 -16.75 -10.78 0.85
C TRP A 141 -18.20 -10.41 0.56
N LYS A 142 -18.55 -10.07 -0.69
CA LYS A 142 -19.94 -9.82 -1.09
C LYS A 142 -20.83 -11.03 -0.85
N PHE A 143 -20.37 -12.25 -1.15
CA PHE A 143 -21.13 -13.47 -0.86
C PHE A 143 -21.22 -13.77 0.64
N LEU A 144 -20.13 -13.56 1.39
CA LEU A 144 -20.11 -13.79 2.84
C LEU A 144 -21.02 -12.82 3.60
N LEU A 145 -21.09 -11.56 3.15
CA LEU A 145 -21.82 -10.45 3.77
C LEU A 145 -23.21 -10.22 3.16
N GLY A 146 -23.65 -11.07 2.22
CA GLY A 146 -25.01 -11.02 1.71
C GLY A 146 -26.04 -11.30 2.80
N ASP A 147 -27.32 -10.97 2.56
CA ASP A 147 -28.38 -11.09 3.56
C ASP A 147 -28.52 -12.53 4.09
N SER A 148 -28.38 -13.54 3.21
CA SER A 148 -28.32 -14.97 3.55
C SER A 148 -26.89 -15.54 3.56
N GLY A 149 -25.88 -14.67 3.66
CA GLY A 149 -24.47 -15.02 3.63
C GLY A 149 -23.99 -15.71 4.90
N ALA A 150 -22.76 -16.22 4.87
CA ALA A 150 -22.16 -16.94 5.99
C ALA A 150 -22.11 -16.10 7.28
N ALA A 151 -21.90 -14.78 7.17
CA ALA A 151 -21.87 -13.89 8.33
C ALA A 151 -23.21 -13.90 9.09
N ASN A 152 -24.33 -13.72 8.36
CA ASN A 152 -25.67 -13.76 8.97
C ASN A 152 -26.07 -15.18 9.38
N ALA A 153 -25.62 -16.21 8.68
CA ALA A 153 -25.85 -17.60 9.10
C ALA A 153 -25.19 -17.91 10.45
N VAL A 154 -24.00 -17.37 10.72
CA VAL A 154 -23.33 -17.49 12.02
C VAL A 154 -24.07 -16.69 13.09
N LEU A 155 -24.50 -15.46 12.80
CA LEU A 155 -25.32 -14.65 13.71
C LEU A 155 -26.63 -15.34 14.09
N GLY A 156 -27.32 -15.95 13.12
CA GLY A 156 -28.57 -16.68 13.36
C GLY A 156 -28.38 -17.87 14.30
N LYS A 157 -27.24 -18.58 14.25
CA LYS A 157 -26.91 -19.65 15.22
C LYS A 157 -26.72 -19.14 16.65
N LEU A 158 -26.37 -17.86 16.80
CA LEU A 158 -26.23 -17.19 18.09
C LEU A 158 -27.54 -16.50 18.53
N GLY A 159 -28.63 -16.66 17.77
CA GLY A 159 -29.92 -16.03 18.05
C GLY A 159 -29.98 -14.53 17.71
N ILE A 160 -29.03 -14.02 16.93
CA ILE A 160 -28.96 -12.61 16.53
C ILE A 160 -29.67 -12.43 15.18
N GLU A 161 -30.48 -11.38 15.06
CA GLU A 161 -31.18 -11.06 13.81
C GLU A 161 -30.21 -10.74 12.65
N PRO A 162 -30.59 -11.02 11.40
CA PRO A 162 -29.74 -10.75 10.24
C PRO A 162 -29.36 -9.28 10.13
N VAL A 163 -28.08 -9.00 9.91
CA VAL A 163 -27.56 -7.64 9.76
C VAL A 163 -27.47 -7.27 8.28
N PRO A 164 -27.99 -6.09 7.86
CA PRO A 164 -27.94 -5.62 6.49
C PRO A 164 -26.57 -5.00 6.15
N TRP A 165 -25.52 -5.84 6.13
CA TRP A 165 -24.12 -5.41 6.01
C TRP A 165 -23.82 -4.50 4.82
N LEU A 166 -24.47 -4.75 3.68
CA LEU A 166 -24.23 -4.07 2.40
C LEU A 166 -25.41 -3.23 1.91
N SER A 167 -26.62 -3.47 2.44
CA SER A 167 -27.85 -2.80 2.04
C SER A 167 -28.20 -1.61 2.95
N SER A 168 -27.61 -1.52 4.14
CA SER A 168 -27.81 -0.38 5.03
C SER A 168 -27.04 0.86 4.57
N PRO A 169 -27.69 2.04 4.43
CA PRO A 169 -27.06 3.29 3.99
C PRO A 169 -25.92 3.78 4.90
N THR A 170 -25.95 3.42 6.18
CA THR A 170 -24.94 3.85 7.17
C THR A 170 -23.87 2.80 7.38
N LEU A 171 -24.26 1.52 7.43
CA LEU A 171 -23.34 0.42 7.74
C LEU A 171 -22.51 0.00 6.53
N ALA A 172 -23.06 0.05 5.31
CA ALA A 172 -22.38 -0.42 4.10
C ALA A 172 -21.01 0.25 3.89
N LEU A 173 -20.90 1.56 4.13
CA LEU A 173 -19.64 2.28 4.01
C LEU A 173 -18.57 1.72 4.96
N TRP A 174 -18.93 1.47 6.21
CA TRP A 174 -18.02 0.96 7.23
C TRP A 174 -17.69 -0.51 7.01
N THR A 175 -18.65 -1.34 6.62
CA THR A 175 -18.44 -2.73 6.23
C THR A 175 -17.43 -2.83 5.09
N VAL A 176 -17.65 -2.08 4.01
CA VAL A 176 -16.74 -2.08 2.85
C VAL A 176 -15.37 -1.55 3.24
N SER A 177 -15.31 -0.51 4.08
CA SER A 177 -14.05 0.00 4.62
C SER A 177 -13.31 -1.06 5.44
N ALA A 178 -13.99 -1.83 6.27
CA ALA A 178 -13.37 -2.92 7.03
C ALA A 178 -12.77 -4.01 6.11
N VAL A 179 -13.46 -4.34 5.01
CA VAL A 179 -12.95 -5.27 4.00
C VAL A 179 -11.71 -4.70 3.29
N ILE A 180 -11.71 -3.41 2.95
CA ILE A 180 -10.55 -2.72 2.37
C ILE A 180 -9.37 -2.71 3.36
N ALA A 181 -9.64 -2.45 4.64
CA ALA A 181 -8.63 -2.50 5.68
C ALA A 181 -7.99 -3.89 5.75
N TRP A 182 -8.81 -4.94 5.85
CA TRP A 182 -8.35 -6.33 5.86
C TRP A 182 -7.46 -6.67 4.66
N ALA A 183 -7.86 -6.26 3.45
CA ALA A 183 -7.07 -6.50 2.23
C ALA A 183 -5.73 -5.74 2.21
N SER A 184 -5.64 -4.61 2.92
CA SER A 184 -4.47 -3.74 2.98
C SER A 184 -3.51 -4.09 4.13
N LEU A 185 -3.96 -4.88 5.12
CA LEU A 185 -3.15 -5.30 6.27
C LEU A 185 -1.86 -6.03 5.88
N PRO A 186 -1.84 -6.99 4.93
CA PRO A 186 -0.61 -7.66 4.51
C PRO A 186 0.50 -6.71 4.09
N PHE A 187 0.16 -5.71 3.28
CA PHE A 187 1.10 -4.73 2.78
C PHE A 187 1.64 -3.84 3.91
N SER A 188 0.74 -3.35 4.76
CA SER A 188 1.09 -2.51 5.91
C SER A 188 2.02 -3.24 6.88
N ALA A 189 1.71 -4.50 7.21
CA ALA A 189 2.53 -5.34 8.06
C ALA A 189 3.92 -5.61 7.47
N LEU A 190 4.00 -5.85 6.15
CA LEU A 190 5.27 -6.11 5.48
C LEU A 190 6.19 -4.89 5.47
N ILE A 191 5.64 -3.70 5.19
CA ILE A 191 6.40 -2.45 5.23
C ILE A 191 6.89 -2.16 6.65
N LEU A 192 6.01 -2.24 7.64
CA LEU A 192 6.35 -1.93 9.03
C LEU A 192 7.36 -2.93 9.60
N ARG A 193 7.22 -4.22 9.28
CA ARG A 193 8.23 -5.24 9.57
C ARG A 193 9.58 -4.90 8.92
N GLY A 194 9.58 -4.51 7.65
CA GLY A 194 10.80 -4.10 6.95
C GLY A 194 11.49 -2.91 7.62
N GLY A 195 10.70 -1.92 8.06
CA GLY A 195 11.18 -0.77 8.82
C GLY A 195 11.78 -1.16 10.18
N LEU A 196 11.12 -2.05 10.92
CA LEU A 196 11.62 -2.57 12.21
C LEU A 196 12.95 -3.32 12.04
N LEU A 197 13.08 -4.14 10.99
CA LEU A 197 14.31 -4.89 10.70
C LEU A 197 15.47 -4.01 10.20
N ALA A 198 15.19 -2.81 9.70
CA ALA A 198 16.20 -1.87 9.26
C ALA A 198 16.89 -1.13 10.42
N ILE A 199 16.34 -1.21 11.65
CA ILE A 199 16.93 -0.56 12.83
C ILE A 199 18.20 -1.32 13.23
N PRO A 200 19.37 -0.64 13.32
CA PRO A 200 20.61 -1.25 13.79
C PRO A 200 20.46 -1.84 15.20
N ARG A 201 21.03 -3.02 15.44
CA ARG A 201 20.95 -3.70 16.74
C ARG A 201 21.54 -2.88 17.88
N ASP A 202 22.63 -2.16 17.61
CA ASP A 202 23.33 -1.34 18.60
C ASP A 202 22.42 -0.27 19.24
N ILE A 203 21.44 0.27 18.49
CA ILE A 203 20.47 1.24 19.01
C ILE A 203 19.46 0.55 19.94
N ILE A 204 19.03 -0.66 19.59
CA ILE A 204 18.11 -1.46 20.41
C ILE A 204 18.80 -1.91 21.70
N GLU A 205 20.07 -2.31 21.63
CA GLU A 205 20.86 -2.72 22.80
C GLU A 205 21.15 -1.53 23.72
N ALA A 206 21.50 -0.36 23.18
CA ALA A 206 21.65 0.87 23.97
C ALA A 206 20.33 1.25 24.66
N ALA A 207 19.20 1.18 23.94
CA ALA A 207 17.89 1.44 24.53
C ALA A 207 17.50 0.44 25.61
N ALA A 208 17.96 -0.81 25.53
CA ALA A 208 17.74 -1.82 26.56
C ALA A 208 18.57 -1.55 27.83
N ILE A 209 19.74 -0.92 27.71
CA ILE A 209 20.59 -0.50 28.84
C ILE A 209 20.04 0.78 29.50
N ASP A 210 19.54 1.73 28.70
CA ASP A 210 18.98 3.00 29.18
C ASP A 210 17.53 2.89 29.69
N ALA A 211 16.83 1.81 29.37
CA ALA A 211 15.52 1.54 29.94
C ALA A 211 15.64 1.28 31.46
N PRO A 212 14.97 2.06 32.32
CA PRO A 212 14.88 1.72 33.73
C PRO A 212 14.31 0.30 33.84
N ALA A 213 15.00 -0.58 34.56
CA ALA A 213 14.60 -1.96 34.79
C ALA A 213 13.15 -2.01 35.29
N THR A 214 12.21 -2.15 34.36
CA THR A 214 10.79 -2.19 34.68
C THR A 214 10.47 -3.64 34.98
N GLY A 215 10.60 -3.99 36.26
CA GLY A 215 10.15 -5.27 36.82
C GLY A 215 11.25 -6.28 37.08
N GLU A 216 12.04 -6.05 38.14
CA GLU A 216 12.40 -7.15 39.03
C GLU A 216 11.10 -7.76 39.58
N LEU A 217 10.53 -8.72 38.85
CA LEU A 217 9.62 -9.71 39.39
C LEU A 217 10.45 -10.96 39.69
N ASN A 218 11.30 -10.83 40.72
CA ASN A 218 11.78 -11.96 41.49
C ASN A 218 10.70 -12.31 42.52
N ASN A 219 9.78 -13.20 42.15
CA ASN A 219 9.22 -14.24 43.02
C ASN A 219 8.51 -15.32 42.20
#